data_AF-A0A0F0IE37-F1
#
_entry.id   AF-A0A0F0IE37-F1
#
_cell.length_a   1.000
_cell.length_b   1.000
_cell.length_c   1.000
_cell.angle_alpha   90.00
_cell.angle_beta   90.00
_cell.angle_gamma   90.00
#
_symmetry.space_group_name_H-M   'P 1'
#
loop_
_entity.id
_entity.type
_entity.pdbx_description
1 polymer ?
#
loop_
_entity_poly.entity_id
_entity_poly.type
_entity_poly.pdbx_seq_one_letter_code
_entity_poly.pdbx_strand_id
1 'polypeptide(L)'
;MDESLAAYLGWTDRDRLPGTPAITLELQGSERLWRRTPYLFEVTLRRIDEDARPCLFAWTPHIQGFTVSGLILLHHTPEGLKKVELPISALPPLEPWVNKQSSLIEHAPGGAQRWVDIFPDNYVSLLKSGERYTLLWPGERYATWEWGVAKDHLFDYIPTQNVSLVLPGRPTLTFTVEEGEQPSPISKMLPMDISAHTEGAPILIAKVACAPTAPLKKREVTTTVYVTYHYEPSGQSRPITLQIQNLLFPNVYEWRGIWEDCSPDLHGYGIWDDPDIQISPGQDKNFACLYPGETWSFTGNYELSEEVQVGSSLRCQLGETKINWWDWGTRDDHLSTKITVPCWMGPEIIEPSDNDGRPLLIVPASNPVDVQLM
;
A
#
# COMPACT_ATOMS: atom_id res chain seq x y z
N MET A 1 -31.45 3.86 -5.54
CA MET A 1 -30.32 3.49 -6.40
C MET A 1 -30.07 4.68 -7.30
N ASP A 2 -28.86 5.24 -7.30
CA ASP A 2 -28.56 6.38 -8.17
C ASP A 2 -28.30 5.82 -9.58
N GLU A 3 -29.32 5.84 -10.45
CA GLU A 3 -29.24 5.35 -11.84
C GLU A 3 -28.07 5.99 -12.59
N SER A 4 -27.63 7.18 -12.16
CA SER A 4 -26.51 7.92 -12.72
C SER A 4 -25.16 7.18 -12.62
N LEU A 5 -24.97 6.30 -11.63
CA LEU A 5 -23.73 5.53 -11.47
C LEU A 5 -23.65 4.32 -12.41
N ALA A 6 -24.78 3.83 -12.91
CA ALA A 6 -24.82 2.63 -13.74
C ALA A 6 -24.02 2.77 -15.05
N ALA A 7 -23.94 3.99 -15.59
CA ALA A 7 -23.17 4.31 -16.79
C ALA A 7 -21.64 4.12 -16.61
N TYR A 8 -21.18 4.03 -15.37
CA TYR A 8 -19.76 3.92 -15.02
C TYR A 8 -19.36 2.52 -14.55
N LEU A 9 -20.30 1.57 -14.48
CA LEU A 9 -20.02 0.19 -14.09
C LEU A 9 -19.53 -0.60 -15.30
N GLY A 10 -18.38 -1.26 -15.16
CA GLY A 10 -17.83 -2.18 -16.15
C GLY A 10 -18.30 -3.62 -15.91
N TRP A 11 -18.06 -4.13 -14.69
CA TRP A 11 -18.39 -5.51 -14.30
C TRP A 11 -19.25 -5.53 -13.04
N THR A 12 -20.22 -6.42 -12.97
CA THR A 12 -21.20 -6.50 -11.88
C THR A 12 -21.32 -7.92 -11.33
N ASP A 13 -22.11 -8.10 -10.27
CA ASP A 13 -22.40 -9.42 -9.70
C ASP A 13 -22.95 -10.42 -10.72
N ARG A 14 -23.62 -9.93 -11.78
CA ARG A 14 -24.21 -10.75 -12.85
C ARG A 14 -23.17 -11.37 -13.76
N ASP A 15 -21.97 -10.81 -13.80
CA ASP A 15 -20.90 -11.24 -14.69
C ASP A 15 -20.02 -12.33 -14.06
N ARG A 16 -20.27 -12.66 -12.79
CA ARG A 16 -19.56 -13.74 -12.09
C ARG A 16 -19.78 -15.08 -12.77
N LEU A 17 -18.71 -15.83 -12.91
CA LEU A 17 -18.73 -17.14 -13.55
C LEU A 17 -18.74 -18.26 -12.50
N PRO A 18 -19.48 -19.36 -12.73
CA PRO A 18 -19.42 -20.52 -11.84
C PRO A 18 -18.00 -21.07 -11.71
N GLY A 19 -17.64 -21.53 -10.50
CA GLY A 19 -16.33 -22.13 -10.24
C GLY A 19 -15.20 -21.14 -9.94
N THR A 20 -15.48 -19.83 -10.00
CA THR A 20 -14.58 -18.78 -9.50
C THR A 20 -14.98 -18.34 -8.09
N PRO A 21 -14.04 -17.88 -7.24
CA PRO A 21 -14.36 -17.29 -5.95
C PRO A 21 -15.28 -16.08 -6.09
N ALA A 22 -16.21 -15.91 -5.16
CA ALA A 22 -17.05 -14.72 -5.09
C ALA A 22 -16.49 -13.78 -4.02
N ILE A 23 -15.86 -12.70 -4.48
CA ILE A 23 -15.26 -11.67 -3.61
C ILE A 23 -16.03 -10.37 -3.81
N THR A 24 -16.30 -9.66 -2.71
CA THR A 24 -16.89 -8.32 -2.69
C THR A 24 -15.87 -7.32 -2.16
N LEU A 25 -15.99 -6.09 -2.66
CA LEU A 25 -15.22 -4.94 -2.21
C LEU A 25 -16.17 -3.99 -1.45
N GLU A 26 -15.69 -3.34 -0.40
CA GLU A 26 -16.39 -2.28 0.32
C GLU A 26 -15.42 -1.11 0.52
N LEU A 27 -15.93 0.13 0.42
CA LEU A 27 -15.17 1.35 0.68
C LEU A 27 -15.85 2.13 1.79
N GLN A 28 -15.09 2.56 2.80
CA GLN A 28 -15.60 3.35 3.91
C GLN A 28 -14.62 4.48 4.24
N GLY A 29 -15.12 5.68 4.50
CA GLY A 29 -14.28 6.82 4.81
C GLY A 29 -15.10 8.00 5.27
N SER A 30 -14.41 9.07 5.65
CA SER A 30 -15.05 10.31 6.13
C SER A 30 -15.87 10.96 5.00
N GLU A 31 -17.04 11.51 5.33
CA GLU A 31 -17.80 12.33 4.37
C GLU A 31 -17.12 13.68 4.05
N ARG A 32 -15.98 13.96 4.69
CA ARG A 32 -15.19 15.19 4.51
C ARG A 32 -13.73 14.87 4.20
N LEU A 33 -13.23 15.46 3.13
CA LEU A 33 -11.82 15.44 2.74
C LEU A 33 -11.20 16.82 2.98
N TRP A 34 -10.20 16.91 3.85
CA TRP A 34 -9.49 18.16 4.13
C TRP A 34 -8.24 18.25 3.26
N ARG A 35 -8.07 19.34 2.52
CA ARG A 35 -6.99 19.44 1.52
C ARG A 35 -5.56 19.33 2.08
N ARG A 36 -5.36 19.64 3.38
CA ARG A 36 -4.04 19.61 4.03
C ARG A 36 -3.86 18.43 4.99
N THR A 37 -4.81 17.51 5.02
CA THR A 37 -4.72 16.30 5.84
C THR A 37 -4.89 15.07 4.95
N PRO A 38 -4.02 14.05 5.05
CA PRO A 38 -4.20 12.81 4.30
C PRO A 38 -5.61 12.25 4.52
N TYR A 39 -6.33 12.02 3.42
CA TYR A 39 -7.67 11.44 3.51
C TYR A 39 -7.55 9.93 3.46
N LEU A 40 -7.74 9.32 4.61
CA LEU A 40 -7.73 7.88 4.78
C LEU A 40 -9.11 7.29 4.52
N PHE A 41 -9.13 6.14 3.89
CA PHE A 41 -10.34 5.35 3.72
C PHE A 41 -10.03 3.86 3.88
N GLU A 42 -10.96 3.15 4.48
CA GLU A 42 -10.92 1.71 4.63
C GLU A 42 -11.44 1.04 3.37
N VAL A 43 -10.75 -0.04 3.02
CA VAL A 43 -11.10 -0.93 1.93
C VAL A 43 -11.24 -2.33 2.49
N THR A 44 -12.38 -2.97 2.30
CA THR A 44 -12.59 -4.36 2.72
C THR A 44 -12.78 -5.25 1.49
N LEU A 45 -11.94 -6.28 1.34
CA LEU A 45 -12.27 -7.44 0.51
C LEU A 45 -12.89 -8.50 1.38
N ARG A 46 -14.03 -9.05 0.97
CA ARG A 46 -14.68 -10.15 1.67
C ARG A 46 -15.00 -11.27 0.70
N ARG A 47 -14.68 -12.49 1.09
CA ARG A 47 -15.12 -13.68 0.38
C ARG A 47 -16.51 -14.08 0.84
N ILE A 48 -17.44 -14.26 -0.11
CA ILE A 48 -18.87 -14.45 0.14
C ILE A 48 -19.45 -15.71 -0.51
N ASP A 49 -18.63 -16.52 -1.18
CA ASP A 49 -19.04 -17.86 -1.63
C ASP A 49 -18.95 -18.90 -0.51
N GLU A 50 -19.62 -20.03 -0.73
CA GLU A 50 -19.68 -21.19 0.19
C GLU A 50 -18.61 -22.26 -0.14
N ASP A 51 -17.65 -21.99 -1.04
CA ASP A 51 -16.60 -22.97 -1.35
C ASP A 51 -15.63 -23.08 -0.16
N ALA A 52 -15.36 -24.29 0.30
CA ALA A 52 -14.54 -24.51 1.48
C ALA A 52 -13.04 -24.34 1.23
N ARG A 53 -12.58 -24.32 -0.03
CA ARG A 53 -11.16 -24.19 -0.37
C ARG A 53 -10.71 -22.74 -0.22
N PRO A 54 -9.57 -22.41 0.40
CA PRO A 54 -8.98 -21.08 0.33
C PRO A 54 -8.68 -20.68 -1.13
N CYS A 55 -8.66 -19.37 -1.42
CA CYS A 55 -8.22 -18.87 -2.72
C CYS A 55 -7.10 -17.85 -2.61
N LEU A 56 -6.21 -17.86 -3.60
CA LEU A 56 -5.17 -16.85 -3.76
C LEU A 56 -5.65 -15.85 -4.80
N PHE A 57 -5.72 -14.59 -4.39
CA PHE A 57 -6.13 -13.49 -5.24
C PHE A 57 -5.46 -12.19 -4.77
N ALA A 58 -4.46 -11.75 -5.56
CA ALA A 58 -3.71 -10.54 -5.27
C ALA A 58 -4.50 -9.29 -5.67
N TRP A 59 -5.00 -8.58 -4.67
CA TRP A 59 -5.65 -7.29 -4.83
C TRP A 59 -5.37 -6.42 -3.61
N THR A 60 -4.85 -5.22 -3.84
CA THR A 60 -4.67 -4.17 -2.85
C THR A 60 -5.14 -2.83 -3.45
N PRO A 61 -5.70 -1.93 -2.63
CA PRO A 61 -6.25 -0.69 -3.15
C PRO A 61 -5.18 0.24 -3.75
N HIS A 62 -3.94 0.20 -3.26
CA HIS A 62 -2.86 1.05 -3.78
C HIS A 62 -2.28 0.56 -5.12
N ILE A 63 -2.34 -0.75 -5.43
CA ILE A 63 -1.92 -1.28 -6.74
C ILE A 63 -3.11 -1.28 -7.71
N GLN A 64 -4.22 -1.91 -7.37
CA GLN A 64 -5.32 -2.09 -8.30
C GLN A 64 -6.34 -0.94 -8.25
N GLY A 65 -6.49 -0.28 -7.10
CA GLY A 65 -7.46 0.79 -6.91
C GLY A 65 -7.07 2.13 -7.54
N PHE A 66 -5.79 2.44 -7.75
CA PHE A 66 -5.37 3.73 -8.35
C PHE A 66 -4.50 3.60 -9.61
N THR A 67 -4.48 2.44 -10.25
CA THR A 67 -3.87 2.23 -11.57
C THR A 67 -4.85 2.50 -12.72
N VAL A 68 -4.40 2.31 -13.97
CA VAL A 68 -5.12 2.75 -15.20
C VAL A 68 -6.55 2.21 -15.32
N SER A 69 -6.87 1.06 -14.70
CA SER A 69 -8.23 0.48 -14.68
C SER A 69 -8.90 0.53 -13.29
N GLY A 70 -8.39 1.35 -12.38
CA GLY A 70 -8.80 1.37 -10.98
C GLY A 70 -10.10 2.13 -10.66
N LEU A 71 -10.18 2.60 -9.42
CA LEU A 71 -11.20 3.51 -8.93
C LEU A 71 -11.27 4.76 -9.81
N ILE A 72 -12.49 5.18 -10.11
CA ILE A 72 -12.75 6.42 -10.85
C ILE A 72 -13.27 7.49 -9.91
N LEU A 73 -12.89 8.73 -10.18
CA LEU A 73 -13.34 9.90 -9.44
C LEU A 73 -14.45 10.61 -10.22
N LEU A 74 -15.58 10.85 -9.57
CA LEU A 74 -16.77 11.51 -10.14
C LEU A 74 -17.05 12.81 -9.37
N HIS A 75 -17.20 13.92 -10.09
CA HIS A 75 -17.63 15.21 -9.56
C HIS A 75 -19.15 15.34 -9.66
N HIS A 76 -19.80 15.73 -8.56
CA HIS A 76 -21.23 16.05 -8.54
C HIS A 76 -21.42 17.47 -9.07
N THR A 77 -22.01 17.63 -10.25
CA THR A 77 -22.36 18.95 -10.80
C THR A 77 -23.88 19.10 -10.93
N PRO A 78 -24.39 20.33 -11.13
CA PRO A 78 -25.82 20.53 -11.38
C PRO A 78 -26.35 19.78 -12.61
N GLU A 79 -25.47 19.43 -13.56
CA GLU A 79 -25.81 18.65 -14.76
C GLU A 79 -25.71 17.12 -14.55
N GLY A 80 -25.30 16.67 -13.36
CA GLY A 80 -25.11 15.27 -13.02
C GLY A 80 -23.66 14.91 -12.68
N LEU A 81 -23.36 13.61 -12.66
CA LEU A 81 -22.01 13.11 -12.37
C LEU A 81 -21.10 13.28 -13.59
N LYS A 82 -19.96 13.94 -13.39
CA LYS A 82 -18.90 14.08 -14.40
C LYS A 82 -17.64 13.36 -13.94
N LYS A 83 -17.10 12.47 -14.79
CA LYS A 83 -15.81 11.83 -14.52
C LYS A 83 -14.70 12.90 -14.50
N VAL A 84 -13.90 12.91 -13.44
CA VAL A 84 -12.71 13.75 -13.34
C VAL A 84 -11.62 13.12 -14.19
N GLU A 85 -11.01 13.90 -15.07
CA GLU A 85 -9.82 13.48 -15.81
C GLU A 85 -8.63 13.45 -14.86
N LEU A 86 -8.24 12.25 -14.49
CA LEU A 86 -7.08 12.02 -13.65
C LEU A 86 -5.81 12.15 -14.52
N PRO A 87 -4.71 12.71 -14.00
CA PRO A 87 -3.45 12.76 -14.71
C PRO A 87 -3.02 11.32 -15.02
N ILE A 88 -3.14 10.94 -16.29
CA ILE A 88 -2.70 9.65 -16.78
C ILE A 88 -1.17 9.74 -16.85
N SER A 89 -0.48 8.90 -16.07
CA SER A 89 0.95 8.74 -16.29
C SER A 89 1.18 8.27 -17.73
N ALA A 90 2.14 8.88 -18.42
CA ALA A 90 2.55 8.43 -19.75
C ALA A 90 3.15 7.01 -19.72
N LEU A 91 3.49 6.50 -18.53
CA LEU A 91 4.04 5.17 -18.32
C LEU A 91 2.94 4.20 -17.89
N PRO A 92 2.95 2.94 -18.39
CA PRO A 92 2.00 1.90 -17.97
C PRO A 92 1.99 1.68 -16.45
N PRO A 93 0.94 1.12 -15.85
CA PRO A 93 0.95 0.73 -14.43
C PRO A 93 2.15 -0.18 -14.10
N LEU A 94 2.66 -0.11 -12.86
CA LEU A 94 3.58 -1.16 -12.38
C LEU A 94 2.80 -2.47 -12.29
N GLU A 95 3.33 -3.51 -12.90
CA GLU A 95 2.67 -4.81 -12.92
C GLU A 95 2.83 -5.52 -11.57
N PRO A 96 1.86 -6.35 -11.12
CA PRO A 96 1.89 -6.97 -9.79
C PRO A 96 3.17 -7.78 -9.51
N TRP A 97 3.78 -8.40 -10.53
CA TRP A 97 5.01 -9.19 -10.37
C TRP A 97 6.27 -8.35 -10.15
N VAL A 98 6.23 -7.06 -10.51
CA VAL A 98 7.36 -6.13 -10.33
C VAL A 98 7.48 -5.76 -8.85
N ASN A 99 6.36 -5.75 -8.13
CA ASN A 99 6.32 -5.54 -6.69
C ASN A 99 6.54 -6.88 -5.98
N LYS A 100 7.82 -7.24 -5.78
CA LYS A 100 8.32 -8.48 -5.14
C LYS A 100 7.75 -8.83 -3.75
N GLN A 101 6.80 -8.08 -3.19
CA GLN A 101 6.40 -8.15 -1.78
C GLN A 101 4.92 -8.51 -1.51
N SER A 102 4.04 -8.63 -2.51
CA SER A 102 2.59 -8.81 -2.27
C SER A 102 1.88 -9.88 -3.13
N SER A 103 2.57 -10.92 -3.60
CA SER A 103 2.00 -11.77 -4.65
C SER A 103 1.16 -12.96 -4.18
N LEU A 104 1.01 -13.23 -2.88
CA LEU A 104 0.17 -14.33 -2.37
C LEU A 104 -0.79 -13.87 -1.26
N ILE A 105 -1.91 -13.27 -1.66
CA ILE A 105 -2.96 -12.88 -0.74
C ILE A 105 -3.99 -14.02 -0.64
N GLU A 106 -4.03 -14.69 0.52
CA GLU A 106 -4.94 -15.81 0.80
C GLU A 106 -6.28 -15.34 1.39
N HIS A 107 -7.38 -15.78 0.78
CA HIS A 107 -8.74 -15.53 1.23
C HIS A 107 -9.40 -16.83 1.68
N ALA A 108 -9.47 -17.01 3.00
CA ALA A 108 -10.23 -18.11 3.61
C ALA A 108 -11.75 -17.99 3.32
N PRO A 109 -12.51 -19.09 3.37
CA PRO A 109 -13.97 -19.04 3.26
C PRO A 109 -14.59 -18.10 4.31
N GLY A 110 -15.44 -17.17 3.87
CA GLY A 110 -16.01 -16.12 4.73
C GLY A 110 -15.01 -15.08 5.26
N GLY A 111 -13.73 -15.23 4.92
CA GLY A 111 -12.65 -14.34 5.34
C GLY A 111 -12.84 -12.93 4.79
N ALA A 112 -12.37 -11.96 5.57
CA ALA A 112 -12.30 -10.57 5.14
C ALA A 112 -10.90 -10.02 5.38
N GLN A 113 -10.42 -9.28 4.40
CA GLN A 113 -9.19 -8.53 4.46
C GLN A 113 -9.53 -7.05 4.43
N ARG A 114 -8.80 -6.27 5.22
CA ARG A 114 -9.05 -4.86 5.40
C ARG A 114 -7.75 -4.10 5.29
N TRP A 115 -7.81 -3.01 4.54
CA TRP A 115 -6.71 -2.07 4.39
C TRP A 115 -7.22 -0.68 4.74
N VAL A 116 -6.33 0.14 5.28
CA VAL A 116 -6.50 1.59 5.26
C VAL A 116 -5.60 2.10 4.15
N ASP A 117 -6.19 2.78 3.18
CA ASP A 117 -5.49 3.40 2.07
C ASP A 117 -5.67 4.92 2.09
N ILE A 118 -4.84 5.62 1.33
CA ILE A 118 -4.78 7.08 1.28
C ILE A 118 -5.26 7.51 -0.08
N PHE A 119 -6.14 8.51 -0.09
CA PHE A 119 -6.51 9.17 -1.32
C PHE A 119 -5.31 9.92 -1.92
N PRO A 120 -4.94 9.67 -3.18
CA PRO A 120 -3.71 10.19 -3.75
C PRO A 120 -3.61 11.73 -3.75
N ASP A 121 -2.46 12.27 -3.32
CA ASP A 121 -2.20 13.72 -3.26
C ASP A 121 -2.37 14.41 -4.62
N ASN A 122 -1.96 13.74 -5.70
CA ASN A 122 -2.15 14.25 -7.07
C ASN A 122 -3.64 14.40 -7.41
N TYR A 123 -4.52 13.59 -6.84
CA TYR A 123 -5.96 13.71 -7.06
C TYR A 123 -6.53 14.85 -6.22
N VAL A 124 -6.03 15.05 -4.98
CA VAL A 124 -6.42 16.19 -4.12
C VAL A 124 -6.21 17.52 -4.84
N SER A 125 -5.16 17.64 -5.66
CA SER A 125 -4.88 18.85 -6.44
C SER A 125 -5.99 19.21 -7.46
N LEU A 126 -6.75 18.21 -7.94
CA LEU A 126 -7.84 18.36 -8.92
C LEU A 126 -9.17 18.74 -8.27
N LEU A 127 -9.29 18.50 -6.97
CA LEU A 127 -10.51 18.75 -6.22
C LEU A 127 -10.73 20.24 -6.01
N LYS A 128 -11.97 20.67 -5.80
CA LYS A 128 -12.34 22.04 -5.45
C LYS A 128 -13.01 22.07 -4.09
N SER A 129 -12.62 23.01 -3.24
CA SER A 129 -13.18 23.19 -1.91
C SER A 129 -14.66 23.58 -1.99
N GLY A 130 -15.48 22.99 -1.11
CA GLY A 130 -16.95 23.10 -1.10
C GLY A 130 -17.68 22.16 -2.06
N GLU A 131 -16.97 21.50 -2.99
CA GLU A 131 -17.57 20.60 -3.97
C GLU A 131 -17.63 19.15 -3.45
N ARG A 132 -18.57 18.37 -4.01
CA ARG A 132 -18.82 16.97 -3.64
C ARG A 132 -18.33 16.02 -4.71
N TYR A 133 -17.65 14.96 -4.29
CA TYR A 133 -17.08 13.94 -5.17
C TYR A 133 -17.43 12.53 -4.69
N THR A 134 -17.45 11.58 -5.62
CA THR A 134 -17.60 10.16 -5.37
C THR A 134 -16.45 9.40 -6.01
N LEU A 135 -15.71 8.65 -5.20
CA LEU A 135 -14.80 7.60 -5.64
C LEU A 135 -15.62 6.33 -5.88
N LEU A 136 -15.53 5.73 -7.06
CA LEU A 136 -16.30 4.56 -7.46
C LEU A 136 -15.37 3.45 -7.94
N TRP A 137 -15.61 2.22 -7.46
CA TRP A 137 -15.06 1.02 -8.09
C TRP A 137 -15.95 0.58 -9.26
N PRO A 138 -15.47 0.65 -10.52
CA PRO A 138 -16.28 0.30 -11.69
C PRO A 138 -16.45 -1.21 -11.88
N GLY A 139 -15.64 -2.03 -11.21
CA GLY A 139 -15.59 -3.47 -11.41
C GLY A 139 -14.51 -3.87 -12.41
N GLU A 140 -13.85 -5.00 -12.17
CA GLU A 140 -12.74 -5.49 -13.01
C GLU A 140 -12.70 -7.02 -13.06
N ARG A 141 -12.01 -7.55 -14.08
CA ARG A 141 -11.73 -8.98 -14.26
C ARG A 141 -10.27 -9.30 -14.01
N TYR A 142 -10.05 -10.37 -13.28
CA TYR A 142 -8.72 -10.86 -12.93
C TYR A 142 -8.53 -12.28 -13.46
N ALA A 143 -7.58 -12.44 -14.38
CA ALA A 143 -7.22 -13.76 -14.88
C ALA A 143 -6.24 -14.48 -13.93
N THR A 144 -5.50 -13.75 -13.09
CA THR A 144 -4.55 -14.28 -12.11
C THR A 144 -5.24 -14.52 -10.77
N TRP A 145 -5.62 -15.76 -10.51
CA TRP A 145 -6.19 -16.24 -9.24
C TRP A 145 -6.06 -17.77 -9.18
N GLU A 146 -6.17 -18.39 -8.01
CA GLU A 146 -6.31 -19.85 -7.93
C GLU A 146 -6.96 -20.32 -6.63
N TRP A 147 -7.35 -21.60 -6.60
CA TRP A 147 -7.72 -22.30 -5.38
C TRP A 147 -6.47 -22.88 -4.73
N GLY A 148 -6.23 -22.59 -3.45
CA GLY A 148 -5.01 -23.02 -2.76
C GLY A 148 -4.62 -22.11 -1.62
N VAL A 149 -3.49 -22.43 -1.00
CA VAL A 149 -2.91 -21.72 0.15
C VAL A 149 -1.50 -21.26 -0.18
N ALA A 150 -1.08 -20.14 0.38
CA ALA A 150 0.17 -19.48 -0.02
C ALA A 150 1.41 -20.37 0.18
N LYS A 151 1.42 -21.18 1.25
CA LYS A 151 2.54 -22.07 1.62
C LYS A 151 2.90 -23.13 0.58
N ASP A 152 1.99 -23.45 -0.35
CA ASP A 152 2.20 -24.48 -1.35
C ASP A 152 2.95 -23.92 -2.60
N HIS A 153 3.26 -22.62 -2.61
CA HIS A 153 3.92 -21.93 -3.73
C HIS A 153 5.39 -21.62 -3.41
N LEU A 154 6.29 -22.04 -4.30
CA LEU A 154 7.74 -21.88 -4.17
C LEU A 154 8.30 -20.54 -4.70
N PHE A 155 7.50 -19.76 -5.43
CA PHE A 155 7.96 -18.57 -6.17
C PHE A 155 6.98 -17.39 -6.14
N ASP A 156 6.13 -17.30 -5.12
CA ASP A 156 5.13 -16.24 -4.95
C ASP A 156 4.38 -15.89 -6.25
N TYR A 157 3.95 -16.90 -6.99
CA TYR A 157 3.31 -16.76 -8.30
C TYR A 157 1.91 -17.35 -8.28
N ILE A 158 0.93 -16.54 -8.69
CA ILE A 158 -0.46 -16.96 -8.94
C ILE A 158 -0.62 -17.16 -10.46
N PRO A 159 -1.01 -18.37 -10.91
CA PRO A 159 -1.18 -18.68 -12.32
C PRO A 159 -2.35 -17.95 -12.95
N THR A 160 -2.25 -17.77 -14.27
CA THR A 160 -3.37 -17.29 -15.10
C THR A 160 -4.36 -18.41 -15.36
N GLN A 161 -5.63 -18.16 -15.08
CA GLN A 161 -6.74 -19.09 -15.27
C GLN A 161 -7.45 -18.84 -16.60
N ASN A 162 -8.06 -19.90 -17.14
CA ASN A 162 -8.91 -19.82 -18.32
C ASN A 162 -10.21 -19.04 -18.06
N VAL A 163 -10.63 -18.95 -16.80
CA VAL A 163 -11.85 -18.26 -16.36
C VAL A 163 -11.43 -17.12 -15.44
N SER A 164 -11.82 -15.89 -15.76
CA SER A 164 -11.48 -14.73 -14.92
C SER A 164 -12.38 -14.65 -13.68
N LEU A 165 -11.79 -14.35 -12.53
CA LEU A 165 -12.50 -13.88 -11.36
C LEU A 165 -13.05 -12.48 -11.64
N VAL A 166 -14.28 -12.20 -11.22
CA VAL A 166 -14.90 -10.87 -11.33
C VAL A 166 -14.97 -10.24 -9.94
N LEU A 167 -14.31 -9.08 -9.78
CA LEU A 167 -14.50 -8.21 -8.63
C LEU A 167 -15.54 -7.15 -9.00
N PRO A 168 -16.81 -7.29 -8.58
CA PRO A 168 -17.90 -6.47 -9.09
C PRO A 168 -17.77 -5.02 -8.67
N GLY A 169 -18.13 -4.12 -9.59
CA GLY A 169 -18.28 -2.70 -9.35
C GLY A 169 -19.52 -2.38 -8.54
N ARG A 170 -19.52 -1.19 -7.91
CA ARG A 170 -20.58 -0.56 -7.08
C ARG A 170 -20.06 0.13 -5.82
N PRO A 171 -19.00 -0.37 -5.15
CA PRO A 171 -18.50 0.27 -3.95
C PRO A 171 -18.18 1.74 -4.23
N THR A 172 -18.75 2.61 -3.42
CA THR A 172 -18.55 4.06 -3.54
C THR A 172 -18.13 4.64 -2.20
N LEU A 173 -17.33 5.69 -2.29
CA LEU A 173 -16.99 6.55 -1.18
C LEU A 173 -17.26 7.99 -1.60
N THR A 174 -18.16 8.66 -0.89
CA THR A 174 -18.59 10.02 -1.24
C THR A 174 -18.19 11.00 -0.16
N PHE A 175 -17.58 12.11 -0.57
CA PHE A 175 -17.07 13.13 0.33
C PHE A 175 -17.23 14.54 -0.23
N THR A 176 -17.30 15.52 0.67
CA THR A 176 -17.21 16.95 0.37
C THR A 176 -15.82 17.45 0.72
N VAL A 177 -15.26 18.34 -0.10
CA VAL A 177 -13.90 18.83 0.06
C VAL A 177 -13.89 20.09 0.92
N GLU A 178 -13.11 20.08 1.99
CA GLU A 178 -12.96 21.17 2.95
C GLU A 178 -11.58 21.80 2.80
N GLU A 179 -11.51 23.12 2.98
CA GLU A 179 -10.25 23.86 2.93
C GLU A 179 -9.49 23.75 4.26
N GLY A 180 -8.16 23.70 4.19
CA GLY A 180 -7.32 23.66 5.39
C GLY A 180 -7.04 22.25 5.93
N GLU A 181 -6.71 22.18 7.21
CA GLU A 181 -6.38 20.96 7.94
C GLU A 181 -7.62 20.44 8.69
N GLN A 182 -7.71 19.12 8.79
CA GLN A 182 -8.70 18.50 9.67
C GLN A 182 -8.52 19.03 11.10
N PRO A 183 -9.58 19.58 11.72
CA PRO A 183 -9.53 19.96 13.12
C PRO A 183 -9.10 18.76 13.96
N SER A 184 -8.12 18.93 14.84
CA SER A 184 -7.61 17.85 15.70
C SER A 184 -8.77 17.11 16.36
N PRO A 185 -8.72 15.76 16.44
CA PRO A 185 -9.83 15.00 16.97
C PRO A 185 -9.96 15.27 18.47
N ILE A 186 -10.90 16.15 18.84
CA ILE A 186 -11.68 15.86 20.04
C ILE A 186 -12.56 14.68 19.62
N SER A 187 -12.09 13.48 19.95
CA SER A 187 -12.81 12.20 19.95
C SER A 187 -14.32 12.37 19.71
N LYS A 188 -14.74 12.11 18.46
CA LYS A 188 -16.09 11.76 18.00
C LYS A 188 -16.16 11.99 16.49
N MET A 189 -16.07 10.92 15.72
CA MET A 189 -16.90 10.61 14.55
C MET A 189 -16.19 9.56 13.68
N LEU A 190 -16.32 8.30 14.06
CA LEU A 190 -16.43 7.21 13.10
C LEU A 190 -17.75 6.49 13.42
N PRO A 191 -18.64 6.25 12.44
CA PRO A 191 -19.84 5.47 12.66
C PRO A 191 -19.49 3.99 12.88
N MET A 192 -19.88 3.51 14.06
CA MET A 192 -20.25 2.13 14.42
C MET A 192 -19.23 0.99 14.39
N ASP A 193 -19.18 0.33 15.55
CA ASP A 193 -18.97 -1.10 15.78
C ASP A 193 -17.75 -1.74 15.12
N ILE A 194 -16.58 -1.37 15.66
CA ILE A 194 -15.32 -2.11 15.57
C ILE A 194 -15.46 -3.41 16.39
N SER A 195 -16.30 -4.33 15.92
CA SER A 195 -16.40 -5.68 16.48
C SER A 195 -16.23 -6.72 15.38
N ALA A 196 -15.01 -6.75 14.82
CA ALA A 196 -14.31 -7.93 14.32
C ALA A 196 -13.09 -7.50 13.48
N HIS A 197 -12.15 -6.73 14.04
CA HIS A 197 -10.80 -6.68 13.46
C HIS A 197 -9.96 -7.76 14.14
N THR A 198 -9.10 -8.42 13.37
CA THR A 198 -7.83 -8.92 13.90
C THR A 198 -7.16 -7.79 14.70
N GLU A 199 -7.09 -7.98 16.02
CA GLU A 199 -6.52 -7.04 16.98
C GLU A 199 -5.12 -6.57 16.58
N GLY A 200 -4.83 -5.27 16.76
CA GLY A 200 -3.62 -4.88 17.49
C GLY A 200 -2.42 -4.28 16.76
N ALA A 201 -2.36 -4.16 15.43
CA ALA A 201 -1.23 -3.49 14.74
C ALA A 201 -1.47 -1.98 14.50
N PRO A 202 -0.42 -1.13 14.55
CA PRO A 202 -0.53 0.29 14.23
C PRO A 202 -0.76 0.54 12.74
N ILE A 203 -1.45 1.63 12.40
CA ILE A 203 -1.69 2.01 11.01
C ILE A 203 -0.59 2.99 10.55
N LEU A 204 0.20 2.54 9.58
CA LEU A 204 1.24 3.32 8.93
C LEU A 204 0.84 3.66 7.50
N ILE A 205 1.34 4.79 7.00
CA ILE A 205 1.24 5.16 5.59
C ILE A 205 2.60 5.51 5.04
N ALA A 206 2.80 5.32 3.73
CA ALA A 206 4.03 5.71 3.05
C ALA A 206 3.81 6.72 1.93
N LYS A 207 4.79 7.59 1.75
CA LYS A 207 4.91 8.50 0.61
C LYS A 207 6.35 8.51 0.13
N VAL A 208 6.54 8.47 -1.18
CA VAL A 208 7.83 8.71 -1.81
C VAL A 208 7.81 10.08 -2.48
N ALA A 209 8.92 10.80 -2.37
CA ALA A 209 9.18 12.01 -3.13
C ALA A 209 10.53 11.88 -3.83
N CYS A 210 10.60 12.37 -5.06
CA CYS A 210 11.83 12.54 -5.82
C CYS A 210 11.69 13.77 -6.70
N ALA A 211 12.82 14.31 -7.16
CA ALA A 211 12.78 15.36 -8.16
C ALA A 211 12.15 14.79 -9.46
N PRO A 212 11.30 15.55 -10.17
CA PRO A 212 10.68 15.08 -11.41
C PRO A 212 11.72 14.79 -12.50
N THR A 213 12.93 15.30 -12.32
CA THR A 213 14.03 15.20 -13.27
C THR A 213 15.32 14.91 -12.51
N ALA A 214 16.13 13.99 -13.04
CA ALA A 214 17.40 13.60 -12.44
C ALA A 214 18.56 13.74 -13.45
N PRO A 215 19.70 14.32 -13.06
CA PRO A 215 20.83 14.50 -13.97
C PRO A 215 21.60 13.20 -14.17
N LEU A 216 21.80 12.76 -15.42
CA LEU A 216 22.53 11.52 -15.72
C LEU A 216 23.98 11.55 -15.20
N LYS A 217 24.62 12.73 -15.13
CA LYS A 217 26.03 12.85 -14.70
C LYS A 217 26.32 12.23 -13.33
N LYS A 218 25.32 12.14 -12.45
CA LYS A 218 25.45 11.50 -11.15
C LYS A 218 25.01 10.04 -11.14
N ARG A 219 24.30 9.58 -12.18
CA ARG A 219 23.67 8.24 -12.26
C ARG A 219 22.93 7.87 -10.97
N GLU A 220 22.33 8.86 -10.33
CA GLU A 220 21.66 8.70 -9.05
C GLU A 220 20.29 9.36 -9.10
N VAL A 221 19.28 8.71 -8.52
CA VAL A 221 18.00 9.34 -8.19
C VAL A 221 17.96 9.57 -6.69
N THR A 222 17.84 10.83 -6.27
CA THR A 222 17.60 11.15 -4.87
C THR A 222 16.12 10.92 -4.55
N THR A 223 15.86 10.00 -3.63
CA THR A 223 14.50 9.66 -3.16
C THR A 223 14.37 9.95 -1.68
N THR A 224 13.23 10.48 -1.27
CA THR A 224 12.83 10.61 0.13
C THR A 224 11.62 9.73 0.40
N VAL A 225 11.75 8.79 1.33
CA VAL A 225 10.64 8.01 1.87
C VAL A 225 10.12 8.71 3.12
N TYR A 226 8.81 8.84 3.23
CA TYR A 226 8.10 9.31 4.41
C TYR A 226 7.19 8.19 4.89
N VAL A 227 7.23 7.88 6.18
CA VAL A 227 6.31 6.95 6.82
C VAL A 227 5.63 7.66 7.99
N THR A 228 4.32 7.84 7.90
CA THR A 228 3.53 8.50 8.94
C THR A 228 2.75 7.48 9.74
N TYR A 229 2.87 7.56 11.07
CA TYR A 229 2.03 6.81 11.98
C TYR A 229 0.74 7.58 12.22
N HIS A 230 -0.42 7.00 11.94
CA HIS A 230 -1.70 7.69 12.12
C HIS A 230 -2.28 7.49 13.51
N TYR A 231 -2.80 6.30 13.80
CA TYR A 231 -3.40 5.96 15.08
C TYR A 231 -3.52 4.45 15.23
N GLU A 232 -3.76 4.02 16.46
CA GLU A 232 -4.18 2.64 16.75
C GLU A 232 -5.70 2.49 16.53
N PRO A 233 -6.18 1.37 15.96
CA PRO A 233 -7.63 1.11 15.79
C PRO A 233 -8.48 1.25 17.07
N SER A 234 -7.87 1.09 18.26
CA SER A 234 -8.55 1.25 19.56
C SER A 234 -8.71 2.71 20.01
N GLY A 235 -8.12 3.67 19.29
CA GLY A 235 -8.20 5.10 19.59
C GLY A 235 -7.26 5.58 20.71
N GLN A 236 -6.33 4.75 21.19
CA GLN A 236 -5.31 5.17 22.14
C GLN A 236 -4.11 5.81 21.43
N SER A 237 -3.64 6.95 21.95
CA SER A 237 -2.41 7.59 21.49
C SER A 237 -1.21 7.00 22.23
N ARG A 238 -0.65 5.90 21.74
CA ARG A 238 0.59 5.30 22.27
C ARG A 238 1.69 5.27 21.20
N PRO A 239 2.96 5.50 21.55
CA PRO A 239 4.07 5.42 20.60
C PRO A 239 4.32 3.98 20.16
N ILE A 240 4.97 3.84 19.01
CA ILE A 240 5.46 2.58 18.46
C ILE A 240 6.95 2.66 18.23
N THR A 241 7.65 1.55 18.41
CA THR A 241 9.03 1.37 17.96
C THR A 241 9.04 0.29 16.89
N LEU A 242 9.63 0.58 15.73
CA LEU A 242 9.67 -0.32 14.59
C LEU A 242 11.04 -0.36 13.92
N GLN A 243 11.35 -1.48 13.28
CA GLN A 243 12.52 -1.61 12.42
C GLN A 243 12.30 -0.87 11.11
N ILE A 244 13.29 -0.11 10.64
CA ILE A 244 13.16 0.79 9.48
C ILE A 244 13.99 0.38 8.26
N GLN A 245 14.78 -0.70 8.33
CA GLN A 245 15.69 -1.06 7.24
C GLN A 245 14.97 -1.33 5.90
N ASN A 246 13.82 -2.02 5.94
CA ASN A 246 13.02 -2.28 4.75
C ASN A 246 12.39 -1.01 4.15
N LEU A 247 12.46 0.13 4.84
CA LEU A 247 11.85 1.40 4.42
C LEU A 247 12.87 2.40 3.84
N LEU A 248 14.15 2.06 3.83
CA LEU A 248 15.21 3.00 3.45
C LEU A 248 15.23 3.29 1.95
N PHE A 249 15.00 2.30 1.09
CA PHE A 249 15.13 2.47 -0.35
C PHE A 249 13.85 2.03 -1.06
N PRO A 250 13.15 2.94 -1.76
CA PRO A 250 12.09 2.53 -2.66
C PRO A 250 12.69 1.82 -3.88
N ASN A 251 11.88 1.02 -4.56
CA ASN A 251 12.27 0.43 -5.83
C ASN A 251 12.21 1.50 -6.93
N VAL A 252 13.18 1.46 -7.84
CA VAL A 252 13.21 2.30 -9.04
C VAL A 252 13.13 1.40 -10.24
N TYR A 253 12.17 1.65 -11.11
CA TYR A 253 11.94 0.86 -12.31
C TYR A 253 12.13 1.71 -13.56
N GLU A 254 12.67 1.13 -14.62
CA GLU A 254 12.74 1.73 -15.95
C GLU A 254 11.72 1.08 -16.88
N TRP A 255 11.04 1.90 -17.68
CA TRP A 255 10.17 1.41 -18.73
C TRP A 255 10.95 1.22 -20.04
N ARG A 256 11.12 -0.03 -20.48
CA ARG A 256 11.74 -0.40 -21.78
C ARG A 256 10.80 -1.18 -22.71
N GLY A 257 9.49 -1.05 -22.49
CA GLY A 257 8.47 -1.94 -23.08
C GLY A 257 7.99 -3.03 -22.12
N ILE A 258 8.78 -3.28 -21.08
CA ILE A 258 8.45 -3.95 -19.82
C ILE A 258 9.07 -3.14 -18.69
N TRP A 259 8.56 -3.29 -17.47
CA TRP A 259 9.17 -2.70 -16.28
C TRP A 259 10.40 -3.50 -15.84
N GLU A 260 11.56 -2.87 -15.84
CA GLU A 260 12.81 -3.45 -15.38
C GLU A 260 13.24 -2.81 -14.05
N ASP A 261 13.50 -3.64 -13.04
CA ASP A 261 14.02 -3.21 -11.74
C ASP A 261 15.45 -2.68 -11.92
N CYS A 262 15.63 -1.40 -11.64
CA CYS A 262 16.91 -0.71 -11.70
C CYS A 262 17.61 -0.67 -10.35
N SER A 263 17.10 -1.41 -9.36
CA SER A 263 17.74 -1.52 -8.06
C SER A 263 19.17 -2.01 -8.22
N PRO A 264 20.15 -1.29 -7.65
CA PRO A 264 21.46 -1.89 -7.51
C PRO A 264 21.26 -3.20 -6.73
N ASP A 265 22.01 -4.24 -7.10
CA ASP A 265 22.13 -5.45 -6.30
C ASP A 265 22.81 -5.10 -4.97
N LEU A 266 22.06 -4.44 -4.08
CA LEU A 266 22.50 -4.00 -2.74
C LEU A 266 22.76 -5.23 -1.84
N HIS A 267 22.23 -6.38 -2.25
CA HIS A 267 22.47 -7.67 -1.63
C HIS A 267 23.42 -8.46 -2.52
N GLY A 268 24.71 -8.08 -2.50
CA GLY A 268 25.73 -9.04 -2.87
C GLY A 268 25.52 -10.29 -2.01
N TYR A 269 25.30 -11.45 -2.62
CA TYR A 269 25.26 -12.73 -1.91
C TYR A 269 26.64 -12.98 -1.30
N GLY A 270 26.86 -12.45 -0.10
CA GLY A 270 28.02 -12.71 0.72
C GLY A 270 27.79 -13.96 1.55
N ILE A 271 28.81 -14.81 1.66
CA ILE A 271 28.85 -15.82 2.71
C ILE A 271 29.36 -15.10 3.96
N TRP A 272 28.50 -14.99 4.97
CA TRP A 272 28.82 -14.37 6.24
C TRP A 272 28.93 -15.48 7.29
N ASP A 273 30.15 -15.77 7.73
CA ASP A 273 30.42 -16.88 8.67
C ASP A 273 30.45 -16.43 10.14
N ASP A 274 30.28 -15.12 10.39
CA ASP A 274 30.25 -14.57 11.75
C ASP A 274 28.94 -14.94 12.47
N PRO A 275 28.96 -15.11 13.80
CA PRO A 275 27.76 -15.44 14.55
C PRO A 275 26.75 -14.29 14.57
N ASP A 276 25.47 -14.65 14.68
CA ASP A 276 24.38 -13.70 14.82
C ASP A 276 24.57 -12.75 16.00
N ILE A 277 24.05 -11.53 15.87
CA ILE A 277 24.31 -10.43 16.78
C ILE A 277 23.05 -10.12 17.57
N GLN A 278 23.20 -9.95 18.89
CA GLN A 278 22.13 -9.40 19.71
C GLN A 278 22.17 -7.88 19.74
N ILE A 279 21.06 -7.26 19.39
CA ILE A 279 20.88 -5.82 19.40
C ILE A 279 19.67 -5.44 20.28
N SER A 280 19.58 -4.15 20.62
CA SER A 280 18.43 -3.59 21.34
C SER A 280 17.70 -2.58 20.44
N PRO A 281 16.38 -2.73 20.22
CA PRO A 281 15.57 -1.74 19.51
C PRO A 281 15.65 -0.34 20.11
N GLY A 282 15.86 -0.24 21.44
CA GLY A 282 16.03 1.04 22.11
C GLY A 282 17.33 1.77 21.76
N GLN A 283 18.38 1.05 21.38
CA GLN A 283 19.73 1.61 21.16
C GLN A 283 20.16 1.59 19.69
N ASP A 284 19.69 0.63 18.90
CA ASP A 284 20.15 0.44 17.53
C ASP A 284 19.61 1.53 16.58
N LYS A 285 20.41 1.92 15.57
CA LYS A 285 20.05 2.97 14.61
C LYS A 285 18.99 2.52 13.60
N ASN A 286 18.79 1.22 13.46
CA ASN A 286 17.87 0.61 12.51
C ASN A 286 16.42 0.54 13.03
N PHE A 287 16.14 1.22 14.15
CA PHE A 287 14.82 1.33 14.75
C PHE A 287 14.42 2.80 14.88
N ALA A 288 13.15 3.10 14.63
CA ALA A 288 12.57 4.41 14.85
C ALA A 288 11.43 4.31 15.87
N CYS A 289 11.23 5.38 16.64
CA CYS A 289 10.03 5.58 17.45
C CYS A 289 9.15 6.62 16.76
N LEU A 290 7.84 6.36 16.73
CA LEU A 290 6.85 7.30 16.22
C LEU A 290 5.69 7.45 17.20
N TYR A 291 5.30 8.70 17.48
CA TYR A 291 4.03 9.01 18.10
C TYR A 291 2.92 9.13 17.05
N PRO A 292 1.64 8.96 17.43
CA PRO A 292 0.52 9.17 16.51
C PRO A 292 0.58 10.57 15.88
N GLY A 293 0.50 10.61 14.55
CA GLY A 293 0.66 11.79 13.70
C GLY A 293 2.10 12.08 13.28
N GLU A 294 3.12 11.46 13.87
CA GLU A 294 4.50 11.70 13.50
C GLU A 294 4.90 11.00 12.20
N THR A 295 5.85 11.60 11.52
CA THR A 295 6.40 11.10 10.26
C THR A 295 7.88 10.86 10.39
N TRP A 296 8.29 9.60 10.20
CA TRP A 296 9.67 9.25 9.95
C TRP A 296 10.02 9.54 8.49
N SER A 297 11.25 9.93 8.20
CA SER A 297 11.70 10.08 6.83
C SER A 297 13.16 9.68 6.65
N PHE A 298 13.46 9.20 5.45
CA PHE A 298 14.81 8.90 5.02
C PHE A 298 15.03 9.42 3.60
N THR A 299 16.14 10.11 3.39
CA THR A 299 16.57 10.55 2.06
C THR A 299 17.84 9.81 1.69
N GLY A 300 17.81 9.11 0.55
CA GLY A 300 18.93 8.37 0.00
C GLY A 300 19.16 8.72 -1.46
N ASN A 301 20.39 8.53 -1.92
CA ASN A 301 20.70 8.51 -3.35
C ASN A 301 20.68 7.07 -3.82
N TYR A 302 19.97 6.85 -4.91
CA TYR A 302 19.81 5.54 -5.50
C TYR A 302 20.64 5.45 -6.76
N GLU A 303 21.70 4.65 -6.75
CA GLU A 303 22.55 4.43 -7.92
C GLU A 303 21.78 3.63 -8.97
N LEU A 304 21.77 4.13 -10.19
CA LEU A 304 21.10 3.50 -11.32
C LEU A 304 22.05 2.51 -12.02
N SER A 305 21.47 1.43 -12.55
CA SER A 305 22.19 0.49 -13.43
C SER A 305 22.90 1.22 -14.58
N GLU A 306 24.05 0.70 -15.01
CA GLU A 306 24.85 1.26 -16.10
C GLU A 306 24.10 1.32 -17.43
N GLU A 307 23.05 0.49 -17.57
CA GLU A 307 22.25 0.39 -18.78
C GLU A 307 21.25 1.55 -18.95
N VAL A 308 20.94 2.27 -17.88
CA VAL A 308 19.95 3.36 -17.91
C VAL A 308 20.50 4.56 -18.69
N GLN A 309 19.72 5.08 -19.64
CA GLN A 309 20.17 6.11 -20.60
C GLN A 309 19.52 7.48 -20.38
N VAL A 310 20.06 8.51 -21.05
CA VAL A 310 19.38 9.82 -21.12
C VAL A 310 18.02 9.64 -21.80
N GLY A 311 16.98 10.27 -21.24
CA GLY A 311 15.62 10.17 -21.75
C GLY A 311 14.84 8.96 -21.23
N SER A 312 15.49 8.05 -20.49
CA SER A 312 14.80 6.98 -19.78
C SER A 312 13.77 7.55 -18.82
N SER A 313 12.60 6.92 -18.81
CA SER A 313 11.50 7.25 -17.92
C SER A 313 11.49 6.25 -16.78
N LEU A 314 11.79 6.75 -15.60
CA LEU A 314 11.87 5.97 -14.37
C LEU A 314 10.61 6.13 -13.55
N ARG A 315 10.34 5.15 -12.69
CA ARG A 315 9.30 5.21 -11.68
C ARG A 315 9.84 4.76 -10.33
N CYS A 316 9.70 5.62 -9.33
CA CYS A 316 10.07 5.34 -7.94
C CYS A 316 8.82 4.96 -7.16
N GLN A 317 8.85 3.87 -6.40
CA GLN A 317 7.77 3.46 -5.51
C GLN A 317 8.33 2.70 -4.30
N LEU A 318 7.87 3.04 -3.09
CA LEU A 318 8.05 2.12 -1.96
C LEU A 318 7.02 1.01 -2.12
N GLY A 319 7.47 -0.24 -2.28
CA GLY A 319 6.58 -1.40 -2.31
C GLY A 319 5.83 -1.58 -0.99
N GLU A 320 4.77 -2.38 -1.01
CA GLU A 320 4.13 -2.81 0.24
C GLU A 320 5.16 -3.53 1.09
N THR A 321 5.45 -2.97 2.27
CA THR A 321 6.59 -3.38 3.06
C THR A 321 6.13 -4.02 4.36
N LYS A 322 6.54 -5.28 4.56
CA LYS A 322 6.38 -5.98 5.84
C LYS A 322 7.47 -5.52 6.80
N ILE A 323 7.05 -5.17 8.02
CA ILE A 323 7.94 -4.83 9.11
C ILE A 323 8.20 -6.10 9.93
N ASN A 324 9.46 -6.55 9.97
CA ASN A 324 9.84 -7.80 10.63
C ASN A 324 9.81 -7.70 12.15
N TRP A 325 10.02 -6.49 12.70
CA TRP A 325 9.89 -6.23 14.14
C TRP A 325 9.24 -4.88 14.44
N TRP A 326 8.27 -4.90 15.33
CA TRP A 326 7.68 -3.71 15.92
C TRP A 326 7.09 -4.03 17.30
N ASP A 327 7.04 -3.04 18.18
CA ASP A 327 6.36 -3.14 19.46
C ASP A 327 5.78 -1.78 19.90
N TRP A 328 4.86 -1.85 20.86
CA TRP A 328 4.31 -0.68 21.53
C TRP A 328 5.30 -0.12 22.54
N GLY A 329 5.46 1.20 22.53
CA GLY A 329 6.38 1.89 23.41
C GLY A 329 7.41 2.71 22.65
N THR A 330 8.08 3.54 23.42
CA THR A 330 9.21 4.33 22.97
C THR A 330 10.48 3.48 22.91
N ARG A 331 11.52 4.03 22.30
CA ARG A 331 12.85 3.40 22.34
C ARG A 331 13.36 3.19 23.78
N ASP A 332 13.01 4.07 24.72
CA ASP A 332 13.40 3.92 26.12
C ASP A 332 12.77 2.69 26.77
N ASP A 333 11.51 2.39 26.42
CA ASP A 333 10.80 1.19 26.89
C ASP A 333 11.48 -0.11 26.39
N HIS A 334 12.20 -0.04 25.27
CA HIS A 334 12.86 -1.20 24.63
C HIS A 334 14.38 -1.24 24.81
N LEU A 335 14.95 -0.49 25.77
CA LEU A 335 16.38 -0.54 26.09
C LEU A 335 16.84 -1.92 26.59
N SER A 336 15.98 -2.61 27.33
CA SER A 336 16.25 -3.95 27.86
C SER A 336 15.87 -5.07 26.89
N THR A 337 15.04 -4.77 25.89
CA THR A 337 14.67 -5.72 24.83
C THR A 337 15.90 -6.15 24.05
N LYS A 338 16.02 -7.45 23.81
CA LYS A 338 17.08 -8.07 23.01
C LYS A 338 16.46 -8.87 21.90
N ILE A 339 16.94 -8.64 20.69
CA ILE A 339 16.59 -9.41 19.50
C ILE A 339 17.87 -9.88 18.84
N THR A 340 17.79 -11.01 18.14
CA THR A 340 18.89 -11.59 17.38
C THR A 340 18.68 -11.27 15.90
N VAL A 341 19.69 -10.67 15.28
CA VAL A 341 19.75 -10.35 13.85
C VAL A 341 20.94 -11.06 13.22
N PRO A 342 20.94 -11.32 11.92
CA PRO A 342 22.10 -11.91 11.27
C PRO A 342 23.34 -11.02 11.42
N CYS A 343 24.53 -11.62 11.35
CA CYS A 343 25.81 -10.92 11.52
C CYS A 343 26.05 -9.78 10.51
N TRP A 344 25.46 -9.88 9.32
CA TRP A 344 25.47 -8.82 8.31
C TRP A 344 24.45 -7.70 8.56
N MET A 345 23.74 -7.76 9.70
CA MET A 345 22.76 -6.78 10.19
C MET A 345 21.64 -6.49 9.20
N GLY A 346 21.18 -7.54 8.52
CA GLY A 346 20.04 -7.49 7.63
C GLY A 346 18.71 -7.13 8.29
N PRO A 347 17.66 -6.97 7.46
CA PRO A 347 16.34 -6.64 7.96
C PRO A 347 15.68 -7.83 8.68
N GLU A 348 16.17 -9.04 8.49
CA GLU A 348 15.63 -10.25 9.10
C GLU A 348 15.83 -10.27 10.62
N ILE A 349 14.85 -10.87 11.31
CA ILE A 349 14.90 -11.12 12.75
C ILE A 349 14.93 -12.62 12.95
N ILE A 350 15.99 -13.10 13.58
CA ILE A 350 16.21 -14.52 13.84
C ILE A 350 15.45 -14.91 15.11
N GLU A 351 15.57 -14.09 16.16
CA GLU A 351 14.85 -14.31 17.42
C GLU A 351 14.35 -12.98 18.01
N PRO A 352 13.04 -12.87 18.34
CA PRO A 352 11.97 -13.82 18.03
C PRO A 352 11.60 -13.78 16.53
N SER A 353 11.59 -14.93 15.85
CA SER A 353 11.32 -15.01 14.40
C SER A 353 9.89 -14.61 13.99
N ASP A 354 8.95 -14.67 14.93
CA ASP A 354 7.54 -14.35 14.75
C ASP A 354 7.13 -13.07 15.51
N ASN A 355 8.10 -12.25 15.91
CA ASN A 355 7.89 -11.03 16.70
C ASN A 355 7.02 -11.28 17.96
N ASP A 356 7.25 -12.40 18.65
CA ASP A 356 6.49 -12.89 19.81
C ASP A 356 4.98 -13.06 19.54
N GLY A 357 4.62 -13.43 18.30
CA GLY A 357 3.23 -13.60 17.87
C GLY A 357 2.45 -12.28 17.69
N ARG A 358 3.14 -11.13 17.65
CA ARG A 358 2.49 -9.85 17.37
C ARG A 358 1.88 -9.84 15.96
N PRO A 359 0.78 -9.10 15.75
CA PRO A 359 0.20 -8.93 14.42
C PRO A 359 1.21 -8.38 13.42
N LEU A 360 1.11 -8.83 12.17
CA LEU A 360 1.95 -8.32 11.09
C LEU A 360 1.70 -6.82 10.89
N LEU A 361 2.78 -6.02 10.92
CA LEU A 361 2.72 -4.60 10.59
C LEU A 361 3.12 -4.42 9.12
N ILE A 362 2.20 -3.83 8.35
CA ILE A 362 2.37 -3.57 6.94
C ILE A 362 2.40 -2.06 6.73
N VAL A 363 3.42 -1.59 6.02
CA VAL A 363 3.43 -0.25 5.42
C VAL A 363 2.89 -0.40 4.00
N PRO A 364 1.75 0.20 3.65
CA PRO A 364 1.19 0.11 2.30
C PRO A 364 2.16 0.72 1.29
N ALA A 365 2.13 0.26 0.04
CA ALA A 365 2.98 0.84 -0.99
C ALA A 365 2.66 2.32 -1.17
N SER A 366 3.69 3.12 -1.47
CA SER A 366 3.47 4.53 -1.77
C SER A 366 2.81 4.71 -3.14
N ASN A 367 2.23 5.88 -3.38
CA ASN A 367 1.97 6.31 -4.75
C ASN A 367 3.29 6.35 -5.54
N PRO A 368 3.30 5.89 -6.81
CA PRO A 368 4.50 5.97 -7.64
C PRO A 368 4.77 7.41 -8.07
N VAL A 369 6.06 7.74 -8.21
CA VAL A 369 6.51 9.02 -8.74
C VAL A 369 7.37 8.79 -9.98
N ASP A 370 6.98 9.42 -11.08
CA ASP A 370 7.72 9.32 -12.34
C ASP A 370 8.87 10.33 -12.37
N VAL A 371 10.03 9.89 -12.87
CA VAL A 371 11.26 10.69 -12.97
C VAL A 371 11.80 10.59 -14.39
N GLN A 372 12.15 11.74 -14.97
CA GLN A 372 12.82 11.78 -16.26
C GLN A 372 14.33 11.99 -16.10
N LEU A 373 15.13 11.11 -16.71
CA LEU A 373 16.57 11.31 -16.77
C LEU A 373 16.98 12.27 -17.87
N MET A 374 17.81 13.26 -17.52
CA MET A 374 18.28 14.31 -18.44
C MET A 374 19.80 14.37 -18.57
#